data_AF-A0A943UUR2-F1
#
_entry.id   AF-A0A943UUR2-F1
#
_cell.length_a   1.000
_cell.length_b   1.000
_cell.length_c   1.000
_cell.angle_alpha   90.00
_cell.angle_beta   90.00
_cell.angle_gamma   90.00
#
_symmetry.space_group_name_H-M   'P 1'
#
loop_
_entity.id
_entity.type
_entity.pdbx_description
1 polymer ?
#
loop_
_entity_poly.entity_id
_entity_poly.type
_entity_poly.pdbx_seq_one_letter_code
_entity_poly.pdbx_strand_id
1 'polypeptide(L)'
;FERARELGYDAIVILGNPANYVGSGFVSCKKHNVHLQDGSFPAALLVKELADGMLEGRSWTYRYSPVMDIDEIEAQRFDDALAPLEKKWQPSQEEFFILSNATL
;
A
#
# COMPACT_ATOMS: atom_id res chain seq x y z
N PHE A 1 -8.73 3.26 13.07
CA PHE A 1 -8.34 1.89 13.47
C PHE A 1 -9.49 1.16 14.17
N GLU A 2 -10.20 1.81 15.11
CA GLU A 2 -11.36 1.21 15.80
C GLU A 2 -12.37 0.53 14.87
N ARG A 3 -12.80 1.19 13.80
CA ARG A 3 -13.77 0.57 12.89
C ARG A 3 -13.29 -0.75 12.26
N ALA A 4 -11.99 -0.86 11.95
CA ALA A 4 -11.44 -2.10 11.42
C ALA A 4 -11.42 -3.21 12.48
N ARG A 5 -11.16 -2.86 13.75
CA ARG A 5 -11.26 -3.78 14.88
C ARG A 5 -12.70 -4.27 15.09
N GLU A 6 -13.67 -3.37 15.05
CA GLU A 6 -15.10 -3.70 15.17
C GLU A 6 -15.56 -4.65 14.06
N LEU A 7 -14.99 -4.54 12.86
CA LEU A 7 -15.26 -5.41 11.73
C LEU A 7 -14.51 -6.77 11.81
N GLY A 8 -13.70 -6.97 12.84
CA GLY A 8 -12.96 -8.22 13.07
C GLY A 8 -11.70 -8.39 12.23
N TYR A 9 -11.10 -7.29 11.75
CA TYR A 9 -9.80 -7.36 11.07
C TYR A 9 -8.64 -7.37 12.05
N ASP A 10 -7.63 -8.18 11.74
CA ASP A 10 -6.44 -8.36 12.59
C ASP A 10 -5.31 -7.38 12.26
N ALA A 11 -5.26 -6.90 11.02
CA ALA A 11 -4.22 -6.00 10.53
C ALA A 11 -4.74 -5.13 9.39
N ILE A 12 -3.99 -4.05 9.11
CA ILE A 12 -4.18 -3.19 7.95
C ILE A 12 -2.89 -3.22 7.14
N VAL A 13 -3.03 -3.41 5.83
CA VAL A 13 -1.93 -3.38 4.87
C VAL A 13 -2.20 -2.26 3.87
N ILE A 14 -1.19 -1.44 3.61
CA ILE A 14 -1.27 -0.35 2.63
C ILE A 14 0.00 -0.31 1.78
N LEU A 15 -0.11 0.26 0.59
CA LEU A 15 1.03 0.70 -0.22
C LEU A 15 1.11 2.22 -0.15
N GLY A 16 2.24 2.77 0.30
CA GLY A 16 2.38 4.21 0.44
C GLY A 16 3.75 4.68 0.93
N ASN A 17 3.93 6.01 1.00
CA ASN A 17 5.16 6.60 1.51
C ASN A 17 5.23 6.44 3.05
N PRO A 18 6.26 5.77 3.61
CA PRO A 18 6.41 5.59 5.06
C PRO A 18 6.33 6.89 5.87
N ALA A 19 6.80 8.02 5.32
CA ALA A 19 6.78 9.32 5.99
C ALA A 19 5.37 9.74 6.44
N ASN A 20 4.32 9.29 5.73
CA ASN A 20 2.94 9.63 6.04
C ASN A 20 2.30 8.72 7.11
N TYR A 21 2.81 7.49 7.29
CA TYR A 21 2.09 6.44 8.01
C TYR A 21 2.81 5.88 9.23
N VAL A 22 4.14 6.03 9.32
CA VAL A 22 4.90 5.56 10.49
C VAL A 22 4.42 6.22 11.78
N GLY A 23 4.07 7.52 11.74
CA GLY A 23 3.49 8.23 12.89
C GLY A 23 2.13 7.68 13.35
N SER A 24 1.42 6.95 12.48
CA SER A 24 0.18 6.24 12.82
C SER A 24 0.42 4.79 13.28
N GLY A 25 1.68 4.38 13.43
CA GLY A 25 2.10 3.06 13.87
C GLY A 25 2.05 1.99 12.78
N PHE A 26 2.23 2.38 11.52
CA PHE A 26 2.57 1.45 10.44
C PHE A 26 4.07 1.15 10.46
N VAL A 27 4.44 -0.06 10.05
CA VAL A 27 5.82 -0.52 9.96
C VAL A 27 6.08 -1.24 8.62
N SER A 28 7.35 -1.49 8.31
CA SER A 28 7.72 -2.28 7.12
C SER A 28 7.09 -3.67 7.15
N CYS A 29 6.55 -4.10 6.01
CA CYS A 29 6.03 -5.47 5.80
C CYS A 29 7.01 -6.57 6.19
N LYS A 30 8.32 -6.34 6.01
CA LYS A 30 9.37 -7.31 6.33
C LYS A 30 9.40 -7.70 7.81
N LYS A 31 9.04 -6.78 8.72
CA LYS A 31 9.01 -7.06 10.16
C LYS A 31 7.99 -8.14 10.55
N HIS A 32 6.90 -8.25 9.78
CA HIS A 32 5.85 -9.25 9.96
C HIS A 32 5.87 -10.35 8.90
N ASN A 33 6.98 -10.44 8.14
CA ASN A 33 7.14 -11.40 7.04
C ASN A 33 5.95 -11.42 6.05
N VAL A 34 5.40 -10.23 5.77
CA VAL A 34 4.36 -10.02 4.75
C VAL A 34 5.05 -9.66 3.43
N HIS A 35 4.80 -10.43 2.37
CA HIS A 35 5.47 -10.28 1.07
C HIS A 35 4.47 -10.32 -0.09
N LEU A 36 4.90 -9.88 -1.28
CA LEU A 36 4.12 -10.07 -2.51
C LEU A 36 4.17 -11.54 -2.98
N GLN A 37 3.38 -11.88 -3.99
CA GLN A 37 3.32 -13.26 -4.52
C GLN A 37 4.67 -13.77 -5.05
N ASP A 38 5.53 -12.87 -5.53
CA ASP A 38 6.89 -13.18 -6.00
C ASP A 38 7.91 -13.33 -4.85
N GLY A 39 7.49 -13.14 -3.60
CA GLY A 39 8.35 -13.23 -2.42
C GLY A 39 9.08 -11.93 -2.07
N SER A 40 8.90 -10.87 -2.85
CA SER A 40 9.54 -9.57 -2.59
C SER A 40 8.94 -8.84 -1.39
N PHE A 41 9.75 -7.99 -0.76
CA PHE A 41 9.32 -7.08 0.31
C PHE A 41 9.45 -5.62 -0.13
N PRO A 42 8.41 -5.05 -0.78
CA PRO A 42 8.45 -3.65 -1.21
C PRO A 42 8.58 -2.68 -0.04
N ALA A 43 9.43 -1.66 -0.19
CA ALA A 43 9.60 -0.60 0.81
C ALA A 43 8.29 0.17 1.05
N ALA A 44 7.47 0.30 0.01
CA ALA A 44 6.16 0.94 0.08
C ALA A 44 5.07 0.06 0.72
N LEU A 45 5.27 -1.25 0.89
CA LEU A 45 4.28 -2.14 1.52
C LEU A 45 4.40 -2.05 3.05
N LEU A 46 3.39 -1.45 3.68
CA LEU A 46 3.36 -1.14 5.10
C LEU A 46 2.24 -1.90 5.80
N VAL A 47 2.53 -2.33 7.03
CA VAL A 47 1.65 -3.17 7.83
C VAL A 47 1.43 -2.50 9.18
N LYS A 48 0.19 -2.57 9.67
CA LYS A 48 -0.17 -2.21 11.04
C LYS A 48 -1.03 -3.31 11.62
N GLU A 49 -0.52 -3.97 12.66
CA GLU A 49 -1.36 -4.86 13.47
C GLU A 49 -2.41 -4.07 14.24
N LEU A 50 -3.60 -4.65 14.36
CA LEU A 50 -4.71 -4.09 15.13
C LEU A 50 -4.79 -4.68 16.55
N ALA A 51 -4.17 -5.85 16.75
CA ALA A 51 -3.86 -6.47 18.03
C ALA A 51 -2.44 -7.06 17.98
N ASP A 52 -1.72 -7.00 19.10
CA ASP A 52 -0.31 -7.37 19.13
C ASP A 52 -0.09 -8.86 18.82
N GLY A 53 0.87 -9.15 17.93
CA GLY A 53 1.34 -10.51 17.67
C GLY A 53 0.48 -11.32 16.70
N MET A 54 -0.54 -10.71 16.07
CA MET A 54 -1.46 -11.43 15.17
C MET A 54 -0.78 -12.03 13.94
N LEU A 55 0.28 -11.37 13.44
CA LEU A 55 1.03 -11.79 12.27
C LEU A 55 2.29 -12.60 12.61
N GLU A 56 2.62 -12.79 13.89
CA GLU A 56 3.84 -13.48 14.30
C GLU A 56 3.83 -14.98 13.94
N GLY A 57 5.05 -15.54 13.85
CA GLY A 57 5.27 -16.99 13.73
C GLY A 57 4.96 -17.60 12.35
N ARG A 58 4.57 -16.79 11.36
CA ARG A 58 4.28 -17.28 10.00
C ARG A 58 4.63 -16.27 8.90
N SER A 59 4.66 -16.74 7.66
CA SER A 59 4.79 -15.91 6.46
C SER A 59 3.42 -15.58 5.90
N TRP A 60 3.26 -14.37 5.37
CA TRP A 60 2.00 -13.92 4.79
C TRP A 60 2.22 -13.43 3.37
N THR A 61 1.33 -13.81 2.45
CA THR A 61 1.31 -13.28 1.09
C THR A 61 0.23 -12.22 0.98
N TYR A 62 0.61 -10.98 0.72
CA TYR A 62 -0.31 -9.92 0.37
C TYR A 62 -0.88 -10.17 -1.04
N ARG A 63 -2.20 -10.13 -1.15
CA ARG A 63 -2.94 -10.22 -2.41
C ARG A 63 -3.91 -9.05 -2.48
N TYR A 64 -3.67 -8.14 -3.40
CA TYR A 64 -4.63 -7.06 -3.68
C TYR A 64 -5.88 -7.63 -4.35
N SER A 65 -6.99 -6.91 -4.21
CA SER A 65 -8.23 -7.23 -4.91
C SER A 65 -8.08 -6.95 -6.41
N PRO A 66 -8.59 -7.82 -7.31
CA PRO A 66 -8.58 -7.57 -8.75
C PRO A 66 -9.29 -6.26 -9.17
N VAL A 67 -10.09 -5.66 -8.29
CA VAL A 67 -10.65 -4.31 -8.52
C VAL A 67 -9.57 -3.23 -8.66
N MET A 68 -8.35 -3.50 -8.18
CA MET A 68 -7.20 -2.62 -8.31
C MET A 68 -6.49 -2.77 -9.67
N ASP A 69 -6.90 -3.74 -10.50
CA ASP A 69 -6.43 -3.87 -11.88
C ASP A 69 -7.16 -2.82 -12.73
N ILE A 70 -6.62 -1.59 -12.72
CA ILE A 70 -7.20 -0.46 -13.44
C ILE A 70 -6.83 -0.55 -14.93
N ASP A 71 -7.83 -0.42 -15.79
CA ASP A 71 -7.62 -0.20 -17.22
C ASP A 71 -7.24 1.28 -17.44
N GLU A 72 -5.97 1.53 -17.79
CA GLU A 72 -5.45 2.88 -18.02
C GLU A 72 -6.17 3.62 -19.16
N ILE A 73 -6.69 2.91 -20.15
CA ILE A 73 -7.42 3.51 -21.28
C ILE A 73 -8.80 3.97 -20.80
N GLU A 74 -9.52 3.14 -20.05
CA GLU A 74 -10.82 3.54 -19.49
C GLU A 74 -10.67 4.66 -18.45
N ALA A 75 -9.61 4.63 -17.63
CA ALA A 75 -9.30 5.71 -16.69
C ALA A 75 -9.06 7.04 -17.43
N GLN A 76 -8.27 7.02 -18.51
CA GLN A 76 -8.03 8.22 -19.32
C GLN A 76 -9.32 8.72 -20.02
N ARG A 77 -10.18 7.82 -20.51
CA ARG A 77 -11.49 8.20 -21.08
C ARG A 77 -12.40 8.87 -20.07
N PHE A 78 -12.38 8.42 -18.82
CA PHE A 78 -13.13 9.06 -17.73
C PHE A 78 -12.60 10.47 -17.46
N ASP A 79 -11.27 10.63 -17.37
CA ASP A 79 -10.64 11.93 -17.15
C ASP A 79 -10.93 12.92 -18.30
N ASP A 80 -10.95 12.45 -19.55
CA ASP A 80 -11.24 13.27 -20.73
C ASP A 80 -12.70 13.79 -20.77
N ALA A 81 -13.61 13.17 -20.00
CA ALA A 81 -14.98 13.63 -19.86
C ALA A 81 -15.15 14.77 -18.83
N LEU A 82 -14.10 15.08 -18.06
CA LEU A 82 -14.07 16.16 -17.08
C LEU A 82 -13.47 17.45 -17.66
N ALA A 83 -13.59 18.55 -16.91
CA ALA A 83 -12.87 19.78 -17.28
C ALA A 83 -11.35 19.51 -17.30
N PRO A 84 -10.61 19.92 -18.35
CA PRO A 84 -9.20 19.62 -18.46
C PRO A 84 -8.38 20.13 -17.26
N LEU A 85 -7.54 19.26 -16.72
CA LEU A 85 -6.56 19.59 -15.67
C LEU A 85 -5.14 19.49 -16.24
N GLU A 86 -4.32 20.51 -16.01
CA GLU A 86 -2.92 20.51 -16.40
C GLU A 86 -2.14 19.45 -15.60
N LYS A 87 -1.51 18.50 -16.29
CA LYS A 87 -0.62 17.50 -15.66
C LYS A 87 0.64 18.20 -15.16
N LYS A 88 0.85 18.23 -13.84
CA LYS A 88 2.03 18.81 -13.20
C LYS A 88 3.01 17.72 -12.77
N TRP A 89 4.27 18.13 -12.62
CA TRP A 89 5.30 17.34 -11.96
C TRP A 89 5.70 17.99 -10.62
N GLN A 90 5.95 17.16 -9.61
CA GLN A 90 6.46 17.54 -8.29
C GLN A 90 7.54 16.54 -7.85
N PRO A 91 8.56 16.98 -7.07
CA PRO A 91 9.61 16.09 -6.57
C PRO A 91 9.10 14.86 -5.81
N SER A 92 7.96 14.96 -5.14
CA SER A 92 7.34 13.84 -4.42
C SER A 92 6.91 12.69 -5.34
N GLN A 93 6.67 12.95 -6.63
CA GLN A 93 6.39 11.89 -7.61
C GLN A 93 7.63 11.04 -7.87
N GLU A 94 8.82 11.66 -7.97
CA GLU A 94 10.09 10.95 -8.12
C GLU A 94 10.44 10.17 -6.84
N GLU A 95 10.29 10.79 -5.68
CA GLU A 95 10.51 10.14 -4.39
C GLU A 95 9.64 8.88 -4.26
N PHE A 96 8.34 9.00 -4.55
CA PHE A 96 7.44 7.86 -4.47
C PHE A 96 7.69 6.82 -5.57
N PHE A 97 8.14 7.22 -6.76
CA PHE A 97 8.57 6.30 -7.80
C PHE A 97 9.73 5.42 -7.31
N ILE A 98 10.77 6.01 -6.73
CA ILE A 98 11.90 5.26 -6.15
C ILE A 98 11.40 4.30 -5.06
N LEU A 99 10.58 4.78 -4.12
CA LEU A 99 10.07 3.98 -3.01
C LEU A 99 9.18 2.81 -3.46
N SER A 100 8.31 3.04 -4.43
CA SER A 100 7.38 2.02 -4.95
C SER A 100 8.07 0.94 -5.79
N ASN A 101 9.27 1.21 -6.29
CA ASN A 101 10.09 0.26 -7.04
C ASN A 101 11.22 -0.36 -6.21
N ALA A 102 11.39 0.04 -4.94
CA ALA A 102 12.41 -0.52 -4.06
C ALA A 102 11.88 -1.77 -3.34
N THR A 103 12.59 -2.90 -3.47
CA THR A 103 12.24 -4.19 -2.85
C THR A 103 13.47 -4.87 -2.26
N LEU A 104 13.27 -5.66 -1.20
CA LEU A 104 14.23 -6.67 -0.72
C LEU A 104 13.87 -8.07 -1.22
#